data_AF-A0A0W0FSV5-F1
#
_entry.id   AF-A0A0W0FSV5-F1
#
_cell.length_a   1.000
_cell.length_b   1.000
_cell.length_c   1.000
_cell.angle_alpha   90.00
_cell.angle_beta   90.00
_cell.angle_gamma   90.00
#
_symmetry.space_group_name_H-M   'P 1'
#
loop_
_entity.id
_entity.type
_entity.pdbx_description
1 polymer ?
#
loop_
_entity_poly.entity_id
_entity_poly.type
_entity_poly.pdbx_seq_one_letter_code
_entity_poly.pdbx_strand_id
1 'polypeptide(L)' 'MESVLSKLRNIPPVTRFLTLSLIGITGTSLLNLVSAYKLIYVQRFVFSKFEFWRLYTSFFLGSYGVTLLFPVT' A
#
# COMPACT_ATOMS: atom_id res chain seq x y z
N MET A 1 -31.88 2.00 -2.37
CA MET A 1 -30.53 2.04 -2.98
C MET A 1 -29.53 1.98 -1.84
N GLU A 2 -28.87 0.84 -1.65
CA GLU A 2 -27.77 0.70 -0.71
C GLU A 2 -26.63 1.62 -1.18
N SER A 3 -26.50 2.78 -0.54
CA SER A 3 -25.51 3.79 -0.92
C SER A 3 -24.11 3.19 -0.78
N VAL A 4 -23.20 3.47 -1.71
CA VAL A 4 -21.78 3.08 -1.61
C VAL A 4 -21.19 3.46 -0.23
N LEU A 5 -21.76 4.50 0.39
CA LEU A 5 -21.47 4.96 1.74
C LEU A 5 -21.80 3.94 2.85
N SER A 6 -22.88 3.15 2.74
CA SER A 6 -23.22 2.11 3.73
C SER A 6 -22.29 0.92 3.62
N LYS A 7 -21.87 0.53 2.40
CA LYS A 7 -20.84 -0.49 2.19
C LYS A 7 -19.47 -0.07 2.71
N LEU A 8 -19.11 1.20 2.53
CA LEU A 8 -17.84 1.75 3.03
C LEU A 8 -17.80 1.86 4.56
N ARG A 9 -18.97 1.96 5.22
CA ARG A 9 -19.10 1.92 6.68
C ARG A 9 -18.94 0.51 7.27
N ASN A 10 -19.27 -0.53 6.50
CA ASN A 10 -19.14 -1.93 6.93
C ASN A 10 -17.69 -2.45 6.85
N ILE A 11 -16.81 -1.77 6.13
CA ILE A 11 -15.39 -2.10 6.05
C ILE A 11 -14.70 -1.56 7.32
N PRO A 12 -13.89 -2.38 8.03
CA PRO A 12 -13.13 -1.91 9.19
C PRO A 12 -12.27 -0.69 8.84
N PRO A 13 -12.16 0.31 9.73
CA PRO A 13 -11.40 1.53 9.46
C PRO A 13 -9.93 1.24 9.09
N VAL A 14 -9.34 0.20 9.69
CA VAL A 14 -7.99 -0.29 9.36
C VAL A 14 -7.88 -0.79 7.92
N THR A 15 -8.85 -1.58 7.47
CA THR A 15 -8.86 -2.14 6.12
C THR A 15 -8.96 -1.02 5.10
N ARG A 16 -9.84 -0.03 5.33
CA ARG A 16 -9.98 1.15 4.46
C ARG A 16 -8.69 1.96 4.34
N PHE A 17 -8.01 2.19 5.45
CA PHE A 17 -6.72 2.88 5.45
C PHE A 17 -5.68 2.10 4.63
N LEU A 18 -5.56 0.79 4.85
CA LEU A 18 -4.61 -0.06 4.13
C LEU A 18 -4.93 -0.15 2.63
N THR A 19 -6.20 -0.24 2.24
CA THR A 19 -6.59 -0.24 0.82
C THR A 19 -6.26 1.10 0.14
N LEU A 20 -6.52 2.23 0.82
CA LEU A 20 -6.18 3.55 0.29
C LEU A 20 -4.67 3.72 0.13
N SER A 21 -3.88 3.29 1.12
CA SER A 21 -2.42 3.33 1.04
C SER A 21 -1.88 2.46 -0.09
N LEU A 22 -2.43 1.25 -0.26
CA LEU A 22 -2.06 0.36 -1.35
C LEU A 22 -2.36 1.00 -2.71
N ILE A 23 -3.58 1.51 -2.91
CA ILE A 23 -3.97 2.20 -4.15
C ILE A 23 -3.09 3.43 -4.40
N GLY A 24 -2.75 4.19 -3.35
CA GLY A 24 -1.85 5.34 -3.46
C GLY A 24 -0.44 4.96 -3.90
N ILE A 25 0.15 3.94 -3.29
CA ILE A 25 1.51 3.48 -3.63
C ILE A 25 1.54 2.84 -5.02
N THR A 26 0.56 2.00 -5.34
CA THR A 26 0.45 1.36 -6.66
C THR A 26 0.14 2.40 -7.74
N GLY A 27 -0.73 3.37 -7.47
CA GLY A 27 -1.06 4.45 -8.40
C GLY A 27 0.12 5.38 -8.68
N THR A 28 0.88 5.75 -7.65
CA THR A 28 2.10 6.57 -7.83
C THR A 28 3.21 5.82 -8.58
N SER A 29 3.30 4.49 -8.40
CA SER A 29 4.17 3.62 -9.19
C SER A 29 3.72 3.52 -10.66
N LEU A 30 2.43 3.32 -10.92
CA LEU A 30 1.86 3.19 -12.27
C LEU A 30 2.02 4.48 -13.08
N LEU A 31 1.80 5.63 -12.44
CA LEU A 31 1.97 6.95 -13.04
C LEU A 31 3.44 7.36 -13.20
N ASN A 32 4.40 6.49 -12.85
CA ASN A 32 5.85 6.76 -12.85
C ASN A 32 6.27 8.02 -12.08
N LEU A 33 5.40 8.56 -11.21
CA LEU A 33 5.69 9.69 -10.33
C LEU A 33 6.85 9.35 -9.39
N VAL A 34 6.91 8.09 -8.95
CA VAL A 34 8.02 7.55 -8.17
C VAL A 34 8.49 6.27 -8.84
N SER A 35 9.77 6.24 -9.25
CA SER A 35 10.39 5.05 -9.83
C SER A 35 10.22 3.86 -8.88
N ALA A 36 9.70 2.74 -9.38
CA ALA A 36 9.52 1.50 -8.61
C ALA A 36 10.81 1.06 -7.89
N TYR A 37 11.98 1.39 -8.44
CA TYR A 37 13.29 1.13 -7.84
C TYR A 37 13.52 1.87 -6.52
N LYS A 38 12.88 3.03 -6.32
CA LYS A 38 12.90 3.77 -5.05
C LYS A 38 11.92 3.22 -4.02
N LEU A 39 10.97 2.39 -4.43
CA LEU A 39 9.94 1.81 -3.57
C LEU A 39 10.32 0.42 -3.05
N ILE A 40 11.21 -0.28 -3.76
CA ILE A 40 11.77 -1.57 -3.34
C ILE A 40 12.65 -1.40 -2.10
N TYR A 41 12.57 -2.36 -1.17
CA TYR A 41 13.43 -2.37 0.00
C TYR A 41 14.86 -2.74 -0.38
N VAL A 42 15.80 -1.83 -0.06
CA VAL A 42 17.24 -2.08 -0.16
C VAL A 42 17.85 -1.65 1.16
N GLN A 43 18.23 -2.63 1.98
CA GLN A 43 18.74 -2.42 3.34
C GLN A 43 19.85 -1.37 3.41
N ARG A 44 20.77 -1.38 2.44
CA ARG A 44 21.87 -0.41 2.34
C ARG A 44 21.38 1.03 2.26
N PHE A 45 20.31 1.31 1.53
CA PHE A 45 19.77 2.68 1.43
C PHE A 45 18.97 3.08 2.67
N VAL A 46 18.35 2.14 3.37
CA VAL A 46 17.61 2.43 4.60
C VAL A 46 18.56 2.84 5.72
N PHE A 47 19.62 2.08 5.96
CA PHE A 47 20.58 2.38 7.04
C PHE A 47 21.62 3.45 6.66
N SER A 48 21.97 3.58 5.38
CA SER A 48 23.00 4.56 4.95
C SER A 48 22.42 5.91 4.51
N LYS A 49 21.15 5.96 4.07
CA LYS A 49 20.50 7.19 3.59
C LYS A 49 19.21 7.54 4.34
N PHE A 50 18.86 6.80 5.40
CA PHE A 50 17.67 7.05 6.22
C PHE A 50 16.36 7.03 5.41
N GLU A 51 16.30 6.23 4.33
CA GLU A 51 15.11 6.10 3.48
C GLU A 51 14.07 5.16 4.12
N PHE A 52 13.57 5.50 5.32
CA PHE A 52 12.66 4.65 6.11
C PHE A 52 11.31 4.39 5.42
N TRP A 53 10.87 5.30 4.54
CA TRP A 53 9.66 5.10 3.75
C TRP A 53 9.72 3.83 2.89
N ARG A 54 10.92 3.35 2.53
CA ARG A 54 11.07 2.09 1.78
C ARG A 54 10.56 0.87 2.53
N LEU A 55 10.65 0.85 3.86
CA LEU A 55 10.11 -0.23 4.69
C LEU A 55 8.59 -0.29 4.57
N TYR A 56 7.95 0.88 4.58
CA TYR A 56 6.51 1.00 4.42
C TYR A 56 6.10 0.65 2.99
N THR A 57 6.70 1.26 1.97
CA THR A 57 6.30 1.03 0.57
C THR A 57 6.59 -0.39 0.13
N SER A 58 7.68 -1.01 0.58
CA SER A 58 8.00 -2.40 0.25
C SER A 58 6.98 -3.38 0.82
N PHE A 59 6.34 -3.07 1.95
CA PHE A 59 5.27 -3.90 2.49
C PHE A 59 4.07 -3.97 1.53
N PHE A 60 3.72 -2.85 0.90
CA PHE A 60 2.60 -2.80 -0.06
C PHE A 60 2.97 -3.26 -1.48
N LEU A 61 4.23 -3.13 -1.88
CA LEU A 61 4.71 -3.54 -3.22
C LEU A 61 5.22 -4.98 -3.28
N GLY A 62 5.84 -5.48 -2.21
CA GLY A 62 6.50 -6.78 -2.14
C GLY A 62 5.74 -7.82 -1.32
N SER A 63 4.79 -7.40 -0.49
CA SER A 63 3.90 -8.32 0.22
C SER A 63 2.51 -8.25 -0.37
N TYR A 64 1.81 -9.37 -0.22
CA TYR A 64 0.44 -9.68 -0.60
C TYR A 64 -0.62 -8.73 0.01
N GLY A 65 -0.45 -7.41 -0.10
CA GLY A 65 -1.31 -6.39 0.51
C GLY A 65 -2.76 -6.52 0.05
N VAL A 66 -2.98 -7.02 -1.18
CA VAL A 66 -4.31 -7.35 -1.71
C VAL A 66 -4.90 -8.60 -1.02
N THR A 67 -4.08 -9.62 -0.75
CA THR A 67 -4.50 -10.88 -0.09
C THR A 67 -4.77 -10.71 1.41
N LEU A 68 -4.18 -9.70 2.06
CA LEU A 68 -4.54 -9.32 3.44
C LEU A 68 -5.88 -8.57 3.52
N LEU A 69 -6.27 -7.87 2.45
CA LEU A 69 -7.54 -7.15 2.38
C LEU A 69 -8.72 -8.07 2.01
N PHE A 70 -8.44 -9.14 1.28
CA PHE A 70 -9.38 -10.20 0.96
C PHE A 70 -8.79 -11.54 1.39
N PRO A 71 -8.98 -11.96 2.66
CA PRO A 71 -8.79 -13.37 2.98
C PRO A 71 -9.72 -14.16 2.06
N VAL A 72 -9.13 -14.91 1.14
CA VAL A 72 -9.86 -15.83 0.26
C VAL A 72 -10.68 -16.76 1.15
N THR A 73 -12.00 -16.62 1.03
CA THR A 73 -13.00 -17.66 1.32
C THR A 73 -13.79 -17.86 0.04
#